data_AF-A0A2V6P8D7-F1
#
_entry.id   AF-A0A2V6P8D7-F1
#
_cell.length_a   1.000
_cell.length_b   1.000
_cell.length_c   1.000
_cell.angle_alpha   90.00
_cell.angle_beta   90.00
_cell.angle_gamma   90.00
#
_symmetry.space_group_name_H-M   'P 1'
#
loop_
_entity.id
_entity.type
_entity.pdbx_description
1 polymer ?
#
loop_
_entity_poly.entity_id
_entity_poly.type
_entity_poly.pdbx_seq_one_letter_code
_entity_poly.pdbx_strand_id
1 'polypeptide(L)'
;MNTRTLLTALALIASATSIIAAEPPPGGKLVLRLRWREVPPPPGAAINKAGHEGADTLLIKHIEPKPASIALWKVESPGVTTKFYALRGKLRYKNVDGIGYLETWNEFPANEQGQPNIRAFSRSLAEYGPFGKLSGTSDWRDVFIPFNAEGTKQPLAKLELN
;
A
#
# COMPACT_ATOMS: atom_id res chain seq x y z
N MET A 1 10.10 -34.61 24.21
CA MET A 1 10.37 -34.10 22.84
C MET A 1 9.03 -33.60 22.30
N ASN A 2 8.70 -32.33 22.57
CA ASN A 2 7.39 -31.76 22.24
C ASN A 2 7.54 -30.82 21.05
N THR A 3 7.22 -31.31 19.86
CA THR A 3 7.07 -30.52 18.64
C THR A 3 5.87 -29.58 18.81
N ARG A 4 6.15 -28.36 19.26
CA ARG A 4 5.21 -27.25 19.16
C ARG A 4 5.17 -26.80 17.70
N THR A 5 4.17 -27.25 16.97
CA THR A 5 3.82 -26.74 15.65
C THR A 5 3.45 -25.26 15.79
N LEU A 6 4.40 -24.37 15.50
CA LEU A 6 4.16 -22.93 15.38
C LEU A 6 3.28 -22.71 14.14
N LEU A 7 1.97 -22.64 14.37
CA LEU A 7 1.02 -22.13 13.39
C LEU A 7 1.20 -20.61 13.30
N THR A 8 2.17 -20.18 12.50
CA THR A 8 2.38 -18.77 12.18
C THR A 8 1.30 -18.36 11.18
N ALA A 9 0.26 -17.69 11.64
CA ALA A 9 -0.75 -17.11 10.76
C ALA A 9 -0.57 -15.59 10.74
N LEU A 10 0.09 -15.06 9.70
CA LEU A 10 -0.02 -13.64 9.40
C LEU A 10 -1.45 -13.38 8.92
N ALA A 11 -2.07 -12.30 9.39
CA ALA A 11 -3.32 -11.78 8.86
C ALA A 11 -3.13 -10.28 8.68
N LEU A 12 -2.66 -9.86 7.50
CA LEU A 12 -2.69 -8.45 7.12
C LEU A 12 -4.11 -8.17 6.64
N ILE A 13 -4.83 -7.28 7.30
CA ILE A 13 -6.17 -6.90 6.86
C ILE A 13 -6.06 -5.42 6.50
N ALA A 14 -6.06 -5.11 5.20
CA ALA A 14 -5.99 -3.76 4.66
C ALA A 14 -7.40 -3.33 4.28
N SER A 15 -7.92 -2.23 4.83
CA SER A 15 -9.22 -1.67 4.42
C SER A 15 -9.07 -0.76 3.21
N ALA A 16 -10.16 -0.44 2.53
CA ALA A 16 -10.19 0.37 1.31
C ALA A 16 -9.21 1.57 1.35
N THR A 17 -8.21 1.53 0.47
CA THR A 17 -7.18 2.56 0.33
C THR A 17 -7.69 3.64 -0.61
N SER A 18 -7.60 4.91 -0.21
CA SER A 18 -7.91 6.05 -1.06
C SER A 18 -6.61 6.76 -1.42
N ILE A 19 -6.38 7.04 -2.71
CA ILE A 19 -5.28 7.88 -3.15
C ILE A 19 -5.80 9.31 -3.23
N ILE A 20 -5.31 10.13 -2.31
CA ILE A 20 -5.71 11.51 -2.14
C ILE A 20 -4.49 12.35 -2.56
N ALA A 21 -4.66 13.23 -3.55
CA ALA A 21 -3.63 14.19 -3.91
C ALA A 21 -3.39 15.13 -2.70
N ALA A 22 -2.38 14.88 -1.88
CA ALA A 22 -2.19 15.52 -0.59
C ALA A 22 -1.33 16.79 -0.67
N GLU A 23 -1.90 17.90 -0.22
CA GLU A 23 -1.23 18.94 0.58
C GLU A 23 -1.41 18.61 2.09
N PRO A 24 -0.59 19.09 3.06
CA PRO A 24 -0.78 18.76 4.47
C PRO A 24 -2.11 19.33 5.01
N PRO A 25 -2.73 18.73 6.05
CA PRO A 25 -4.14 18.33 6.06
C PRO A 25 -5.12 19.48 6.42
N PRO A 26 -6.39 19.52 5.97
CA PRO A 26 -7.16 18.67 5.07
C PRO A 26 -7.59 19.44 3.79
N GLY A 27 -6.91 19.24 2.66
CA GLY A 27 -7.24 19.99 1.41
C GLY A 27 -7.15 19.19 0.12
N GLY A 28 -6.69 17.94 0.18
CA GLY A 28 -6.44 17.13 -1.01
C GLY A 28 -7.69 16.64 -1.71
N LYS A 29 -7.73 16.74 -3.05
CA LYS A 29 -8.80 16.15 -3.86
C LYS A 29 -8.61 14.62 -3.93
N LEU A 30 -9.67 13.87 -3.64
CA LEU A 30 -9.72 12.44 -3.95
C LEU A 30 -9.72 12.28 -5.47
N VAL A 31 -8.65 11.68 -6.00
CA VAL A 31 -8.50 11.43 -7.44
C VAL A 31 -8.70 9.97 -7.78
N LEU A 32 -8.48 9.06 -6.82
CA LEU A 32 -8.66 7.64 -7.01
C LEU A 32 -9.02 6.92 -5.72
N ARG A 33 -9.99 6.00 -5.76
CA ARG A 33 -10.40 5.16 -4.63
C ARG A 33 -10.24 3.69 -5.00
N LEU A 34 -9.44 2.96 -4.24
CA LEU A 34 -9.32 1.51 -4.34
C LEU A 34 -10.40 0.86 -3.49
N ARG A 35 -11.26 0.08 -4.14
CA ARG A 35 -12.22 -0.81 -3.49
C ARG A 35 -11.75 -2.25 -3.68
N TRP A 36 -11.41 -2.92 -2.58
CA TRP A 36 -10.86 -4.27 -2.65
C TRP A 36 -11.80 -5.28 -3.32
N ARG A 37 -13.13 -5.08 -3.27
CA ARG A 37 -14.09 -5.92 -4.00
C ARG A 37 -14.02 -5.81 -5.52
N GLU A 38 -13.40 -4.75 -6.05
CA GLU A 38 -13.30 -4.46 -7.49
C GLU A 38 -11.96 -4.93 -8.08
N VAL A 39 -11.08 -5.47 -7.24
CA VAL A 39 -9.73 -5.87 -7.62
C VAL A 39 -9.56 -7.37 -7.37
N PRO A 40 -9.04 -8.13 -8.34
CA PRO A 40 -8.67 -9.52 -8.10
C PRO A 40 -7.67 -9.60 -6.94
N PRO A 41 -7.96 -10.36 -5.87
CA PRO A 41 -7.03 -10.47 -4.76
C PRO A 41 -5.73 -11.16 -5.21
N PRO A 42 -4.57 -10.79 -4.66
CA PRO A 42 -3.32 -11.51 -4.89
C PRO A 42 -3.45 -12.99 -4.50
N PRO A 43 -2.61 -13.89 -5.03
CA PRO A 43 -2.59 -15.29 -4.64
C PRO A 43 -2.50 -15.46 -3.11
N GLY A 44 -3.40 -16.26 -2.55
CA GLY A 44 -3.46 -16.51 -1.09
C GLY A 44 -4.14 -15.41 -0.27
N ALA A 45 -4.59 -14.31 -0.90
CA ALA A 45 -5.36 -13.27 -0.24
C ALA A 45 -6.87 -13.43 -0.45
N ALA A 46 -7.67 -12.85 0.45
CA ALA A 46 -9.13 -12.93 0.42
C ALA A 46 -9.75 -11.56 0.70
N ILE A 47 -10.89 -11.26 0.06
CA ILE A 47 -11.67 -10.06 0.35
C ILE A 47 -12.67 -10.36 1.46
N ASN A 48 -12.58 -9.64 2.58
CA ASN A 48 -13.64 -9.58 3.58
C ASN A 48 -14.52 -8.35 3.31
N LYS A 49 -15.77 -8.58 2.90
CA LYS A 49 -16.76 -7.55 2.52
C LYS A 49 -17.39 -6.81 3.70
N ALA A 50 -17.27 -7.36 4.91
CA ALA A 50 -17.71 -6.75 6.17
C ALA A 50 -16.47 -6.46 7.03
N GLY A 51 -15.48 -5.81 6.43
CA GLY A 51 -14.22 -5.47 7.06
C GLY A 51 -14.35 -4.34 8.07
N HIS A 52 -13.26 -3.59 8.26
CA HIS A 52 -13.22 -2.47 9.18
C HIS A 52 -14.26 -1.40 8.83
N GLU A 53 -15.08 -1.00 9.80
CA GLU A 53 -16.09 0.06 9.64
C GLU A 53 -17.04 -0.17 8.45
N GLY A 54 -17.31 -1.44 8.11
CA GLY A 54 -18.17 -1.81 6.99
C GLY A 54 -17.53 -1.65 5.60
N ALA A 55 -16.26 -1.24 5.52
CA ALA A 55 -15.51 -1.22 4.28
C ALA A 55 -14.94 -2.61 3.94
N ASP A 56 -14.77 -2.89 2.64
CA ASP A 56 -14.04 -4.09 2.24
C ASP A 56 -12.62 -4.04 2.76
N THR A 57 -12.10 -5.22 3.09
CA THR A 57 -10.70 -5.38 3.44
C THR A 57 -10.05 -6.53 2.68
N LEU A 58 -8.81 -6.35 2.23
CA LEU A 58 -7.94 -7.40 1.74
C LEU A 58 -7.25 -8.08 2.92
N LEU A 59 -7.51 -9.37 3.13
CA LEU A 59 -6.83 -10.23 4.08
C LEU A 59 -5.70 -10.99 3.39
N ILE A 60 -4.47 -10.88 3.87
CA ILE A 60 -3.29 -11.58 3.37
C ILE A 60 -2.71 -12.45 4.48
N LYS A 61 -2.42 -13.71 4.14
CA LYS A 61 -1.71 -14.63 5.02
C LYS A 61 -0.40 -15.05 4.40
N HIS A 62 0.69 -14.70 5.07
CA HIS A 62 2.04 -15.15 4.76
C HIS A 62 2.58 -15.95 5.95
N ILE A 63 2.82 -17.24 5.74
CA ILE A 63 3.21 -18.17 6.82
C ILE A 63 4.63 -18.71 6.63
N GLU A 64 5.23 -18.43 5.47
CA GLU A 64 6.58 -18.86 5.15
C GLU A 64 7.60 -17.99 5.90
N PRO A 65 8.69 -18.56 6.43
CA PRO A 65 9.72 -17.81 7.16
C PRO A 65 10.57 -16.92 6.24
N LYS A 66 10.35 -16.96 4.93
CA LYS A 66 11.08 -16.17 3.94
C LYS A 66 10.41 -14.80 3.76
N PRO A 67 11.17 -13.68 3.72
CA PRO A 67 10.63 -12.40 3.32
C PRO A 67 9.98 -12.46 1.93
N ALA A 68 8.81 -11.85 1.78
CA ALA A 68 8.07 -11.79 0.53
C ALA A 68 7.63 -10.36 0.23
N SER A 69 7.58 -10.03 -1.07
CA SER A 69 6.87 -8.86 -1.58
C SER A 69 5.60 -9.33 -2.26
N ILE A 70 4.47 -8.72 -1.90
CA ILE A 70 3.15 -9.14 -2.37
C ILE A 70 2.56 -7.96 -3.13
N ALA A 71 2.44 -8.08 -4.45
CA ALA A 71 1.80 -7.05 -5.26
C ALA A 71 0.30 -6.99 -4.92
N LEU A 72 -0.13 -5.94 -4.23
CA LEU A 72 -1.48 -5.80 -3.71
C LEU A 72 -2.44 -5.25 -4.76
N TRP A 73 -1.98 -4.28 -5.51
CA TRP A 73 -2.80 -3.58 -6.49
C TRP A 73 -1.94 -2.77 -7.46
N LYS A 74 -2.45 -2.53 -8.66
CA LYS A 74 -1.86 -1.63 -9.65
C LYS A 74 -2.94 -0.94 -10.45
N VAL A 75 -2.61 0.24 -10.98
CA VAL A 75 -3.47 0.99 -11.89
C VAL A 75 -2.62 1.72 -12.92
N GLU A 76 -3.13 1.76 -14.14
CA GLU A 76 -2.62 2.60 -15.22
C GLU A 76 -3.41 3.91 -15.23
N SER A 77 -2.73 5.03 -15.48
CA SER A 77 -3.29 6.38 -15.54
C SER A 77 -4.17 6.73 -14.32
N PRO A 78 -3.62 6.76 -13.08
CA PRO A 78 -4.38 6.99 -11.84
C PRO A 78 -5.07 8.36 -11.71
N GLY A 79 -4.94 9.25 -12.70
CA GLY A 79 -5.58 10.57 -12.70
C GLY A 79 -4.91 11.58 -11.76
N VAL A 80 -3.69 11.30 -11.28
CA VAL A 80 -2.90 12.24 -10.46
C VAL A 80 -2.24 13.28 -11.37
N THR A 81 -2.68 14.53 -11.25
CA THR A 81 -2.15 15.66 -12.04
C THR A 81 -1.23 16.58 -11.24
N THR A 82 -1.13 16.39 -9.92
CA THR A 82 -0.30 17.19 -9.02
C THR A 82 1.07 16.54 -8.80
N LYS A 83 2.05 17.33 -8.34
CA LYS A 83 3.37 16.82 -7.96
C LYS A 83 3.40 16.18 -6.57
N PHE A 84 2.52 16.59 -5.68
CA PHE A 84 2.37 16.03 -4.35
C PHE A 84 1.09 15.21 -4.26
N TYR A 85 1.21 13.98 -3.80
CA TYR A 85 0.07 13.09 -3.55
C TYR A 85 0.39 12.10 -2.44
N ALA A 86 -0.64 11.46 -1.88
CA ALA A 86 -0.47 10.42 -0.89
C ALA A 86 -1.46 9.28 -1.07
N LEU A 87 -1.00 8.07 -0.81
CA LEU A 87 -1.87 6.93 -0.57
C LEU A 87 -2.26 6.90 0.91
N ARG A 88 -3.56 6.80 1.18
CA ARG A 88 -4.14 6.83 2.53
C ARG A 88 -5.07 5.64 2.74
N GLY A 89 -5.16 5.15 3.96
CA GLY A 89 -6.09 4.07 4.30
C GLY A 89 -5.96 3.64 5.75
N LYS A 90 -6.57 2.50 6.09
CA LYS A 90 -6.31 1.81 7.36
C LYS A 90 -5.73 0.44 7.12
N LEU A 91 -4.82 0.02 7.99
CA LEU A 91 -4.28 -1.33 8.03
C LEU A 91 -4.22 -1.86 9.46
N ARG A 92 -4.29 -3.18 9.59
CA ARG A 92 -3.92 -3.91 10.80
C ARG A 92 -3.06 -5.11 10.43
N TYR A 93 -2.24 -5.55 11.37
CA TYR A 93 -1.41 -6.74 11.21
C TYR A 93 -1.22 -7.45 12.54
N LYS A 94 -0.97 -8.75 12.46
CA LYS A 94 -0.75 -9.61 13.63
C LYS A 94 0.49 -10.45 13.41
N ASN A 95 1.38 -10.46 14.41
CA ASN A 95 2.57 -11.31 14.44
C ASN A 95 3.47 -11.16 13.20
N VAL A 96 3.69 -9.93 12.74
CA VAL A 96 4.72 -9.64 11.73
C VAL A 96 6.08 -9.89 12.38
N ASP A 97 6.75 -10.95 11.94
CA ASP A 97 8.12 -11.22 12.32
C ASP A 97 9.09 -10.33 11.52
N GLY A 98 10.08 -9.76 12.19
CA GLY A 98 10.98 -8.76 11.61
C GLY A 98 10.28 -7.45 11.24
N ILE A 99 10.63 -6.92 10.06
CA ILE A 99 10.15 -5.61 9.56
C ILE A 99 9.55 -5.78 8.16
N GLY A 100 8.30 -5.34 8.01
CA GLY A 100 7.62 -5.16 6.74
C GLY A 100 7.38 -3.68 6.44
N TYR A 101 7.04 -3.41 5.18
CA TYR A 101 6.75 -2.07 4.68
C TYR A 101 5.51 -2.13 3.80
N LEU A 102 4.70 -1.08 3.84
CA LEU A 102 3.79 -0.78 2.74
C LEU A 102 4.54 0.13 1.77
N GLU A 103 4.58 -0.24 0.50
CA GLU A 103 5.35 0.40 -0.56
C GLU A 103 4.44 0.82 -1.71
N THR A 104 4.67 2.02 -2.24
CA THR A 104 4.15 2.41 -3.54
C THR A 104 5.27 2.53 -4.55
N TRP A 105 5.10 1.97 -5.74
CA TRP A 105 5.93 2.26 -6.91
C TRP A 105 5.19 3.19 -7.86
N ASN A 106 5.88 4.24 -8.30
CA ASN A 106 5.36 5.31 -9.13
C ASN A 106 6.16 5.34 -10.42
N GLU A 107 5.48 5.21 -11.56
CA GLU A 107 6.11 5.24 -12.88
C GLU A 107 5.63 6.46 -13.66
N PHE A 108 6.59 7.22 -14.19
CA PHE A 108 6.37 8.38 -15.02
C PHE A 108 6.96 8.10 -16.40
N PRO A 109 6.27 8.48 -17.49
CA PRO A 109 6.84 8.39 -18.82
C PRO A 109 8.14 9.18 -18.90
N ALA A 110 9.03 8.73 -19.79
CA ALA A 110 10.25 9.43 -20.10
C ALA A 110 9.97 10.89 -20.52
N ASN A 111 10.89 11.80 -20.15
CA ASN A 111 10.75 13.21 -20.52
C ASN A 111 11.03 13.44 -22.01
N GLU A 112 11.86 12.59 -22.62
CA GLU A 112 12.26 12.65 -24.02
C GLU A 112 12.08 11.28 -24.68
N GLN A 113 11.82 11.30 -25.99
CA GLN A 113 11.61 10.07 -26.75
C GLN A 113 12.89 9.24 -26.82
N GLY A 114 12.80 7.95 -26.54
CA GLY A 114 13.95 7.03 -26.50
C GLY A 114 14.64 6.91 -25.13
N GLN A 115 14.25 7.72 -24.14
CA GLN A 115 14.68 7.52 -22.75
C GLN A 115 13.78 6.50 -22.03
N PRO A 116 14.29 5.82 -20.98
CA PRO A 116 13.46 4.94 -20.16
C PRO A 116 12.49 5.73 -19.28
N ASN A 117 11.38 5.09 -18.91
CA ASN A 117 10.46 5.62 -17.90
C ASN A 117 11.18 5.82 -16.57
N ILE A 118 10.77 6.85 -15.83
CA ILE A 118 11.27 7.12 -14.49
C ILE A 118 10.43 6.30 -13.51
N ARG A 119 11.10 5.51 -12.66
CA ARG A 119 10.43 4.70 -11.63
C ARG A 119 11.02 5.03 -10.25
N ALA A 120 10.14 5.32 -9.29
CA ALA A 120 10.52 5.71 -7.94
C ALA A 120 9.53 5.17 -6.92
N PHE A 121 9.98 4.90 -5.70
CA PHE A 121 9.15 4.32 -4.64
C PHE A 121 9.05 5.21 -3.41
N SER A 122 7.97 5.03 -2.64
CA SER A 122 7.79 5.54 -1.28
C SER A 122 7.39 4.39 -0.36
N ARG A 123 7.86 4.41 0.89
CA ARG A 123 7.62 3.35 1.89
C ARG A 123 7.27 3.90 3.26
N SER A 124 6.57 3.09 4.05
CA SER A 124 6.32 3.33 5.47
C SER A 124 7.59 3.08 6.32
N LEU A 125 8.46 4.09 6.47
CA LEU A 125 9.77 3.93 7.13
C LEU A 125 9.85 4.38 8.59
N ALA A 126 8.83 5.06 9.13
CA ALA A 126 8.88 5.57 10.50
C ALA A 126 8.82 4.42 11.53
N GLU A 127 9.23 4.68 12.77
CA GLU A 127 9.11 3.68 13.85
C GLU A 127 7.64 3.47 14.28
N TYR A 128 6.82 4.53 14.23
CA TYR A 128 5.43 4.50 14.65
C TYR A 128 4.58 5.52 13.87
N GLY A 129 3.26 5.49 14.10
CA GLY A 129 2.29 6.41 13.49
C GLY A 129 1.92 6.05 12.04
N PRO A 130 1.27 6.96 11.29
CA PRO A 130 0.75 6.68 9.96
C PRO A 130 1.79 6.31 8.90
N PHE A 131 3.05 6.67 9.14
CA PHE A 131 4.21 6.36 8.30
C PHE A 131 4.98 5.12 8.80
N GLY A 132 4.51 4.51 9.89
CA GLY A 132 5.23 3.48 10.62
C GLY A 132 5.42 2.20 9.82
N LYS A 133 6.61 1.59 9.93
CA LYS A 133 6.89 0.23 9.46
C LYS A 133 5.97 -0.79 10.12
N LEU A 134 5.90 -1.99 9.54
CA LEU A 134 5.06 -3.08 10.04
C LEU A 134 5.94 -4.02 10.84
N SER A 135 5.70 -4.16 12.14
CA SER A 135 6.42 -5.10 13.01
C SER A 135 5.57 -5.48 14.21
N GLY A 136 5.60 -6.75 14.62
CA GLY A 136 4.81 -7.26 15.73
C GLY A 136 3.31 -7.26 15.42
N THR A 137 2.51 -6.62 16.28
CA THR A 137 1.06 -6.57 16.15
C THR A 137 0.58 -5.13 16.26
N SER A 138 -0.37 -4.76 15.42
CA SER A 138 -1.08 -3.48 15.47
C SER A 138 -2.56 -3.73 15.22
N ASP A 139 -3.41 -3.12 16.03
CA ASP A 139 -4.80 -2.94 15.64
C ASP A 139 -4.89 -1.94 14.47
N TRP A 140 -6.11 -1.71 13.98
CA TRP A 140 -6.40 -0.77 12.93
C TRP A 140 -5.78 0.60 13.19
N ARG A 141 -4.90 1.02 12.28
CA ARG A 141 -4.29 2.34 12.31
C ARG A 141 -4.31 2.98 10.94
N ASP A 142 -4.24 4.30 10.92
CA ASP A 142 -4.04 5.05 9.69
C ASP A 142 -2.71 4.65 9.04
N VAL A 143 -2.74 4.64 7.71
CA VAL A 143 -1.54 4.63 6.87
C VAL A 143 -1.56 5.85 5.97
N PHE A 144 -0.39 6.45 5.80
CA PHE A 144 -0.18 7.60 4.94
C PHE A 144 1.19 7.47 4.27
N ILE A 145 1.21 7.31 2.94
CA ILE A 145 2.43 7.20 2.14
C ILE A 145 2.45 8.38 1.16
N PRO A 146 3.20 9.46 1.45
CA PRO A 146 3.33 10.58 0.54
C PRO A 146 4.32 10.27 -0.57
N PHE A 147 4.15 10.96 -1.68
CA PHE A 147 5.11 10.99 -2.76
C PHE A 147 5.28 12.43 -3.24
N ASN A 148 6.53 12.83 -3.46
CA ASN A 148 6.90 14.09 -4.11
C ASN A 148 7.46 13.76 -5.49
N ALA A 149 6.74 14.18 -6.54
CA ALA A 149 7.12 14.00 -7.94
C ALA A 149 7.83 15.22 -8.54
N GLU A 150 8.36 16.13 -7.72
CA GLU A 150 9.27 17.18 -8.17
C GLU A 150 10.39 16.59 -9.05
N GLY A 151 10.68 17.24 -10.18
CA GLY A 151 11.64 16.75 -11.19
C GLY A 151 11.04 15.91 -12.31
N THR A 152 9.81 15.41 -12.17
CA THR A 152 9.07 14.78 -13.28
C THR A 152 8.45 15.85 -14.18
N LYS A 153 8.45 15.68 -15.50
CA LYS A 153 7.67 16.56 -16.41
C LYS A 153 6.32 15.95 -16.78
N GLN A 154 6.27 14.62 -16.86
CA GLN A 154 5.09 13.86 -17.25
C GLN A 154 4.18 13.55 -16.04
N PRO A 155 2.87 13.32 -16.26
CA PRO A 155 1.97 12.86 -15.22
C PRO A 155 2.31 11.43 -14.79
N LEU A 156 1.80 11.02 -13.62
CA LEU A 156 1.91 9.65 -13.14
C LEU A 156 1.19 8.71 -14.12
N ALA A 157 1.95 7.83 -14.77
CA ALA A 157 1.40 6.87 -15.72
C ALA A 157 0.98 5.57 -15.04
N LYS A 158 1.65 5.17 -13.96
CA LYS A 158 1.33 3.93 -13.27
C LYS A 158 1.63 4.02 -11.78
N LEU A 159 0.75 3.42 -11.00
CA LEU A 159 0.91 3.30 -9.55
C LEU A 159 0.72 1.84 -9.15
N GLU A 160 1.63 1.33 -8.34
CA GLU A 160 1.57 -0.01 -7.76
C GLU A 160 1.65 0.09 -6.25
N LEU A 161 0.89 -0.76 -5.55
CA LEU A 161 0.91 -0.93 -4.10
C LEU A 161 1.41 -2.33 -3.77
N ASN A 162 2.39 -2.41 -2.88
CA ASN A 162 3.02 -3.66 -2.40
C ASN A 162 3.07 -3.66 -0.87
#